data_AF-A0A9N7LTJ0-F1
#
_entry.id   AF-A0A9N7LTJ0-F1
#
_cell.length_a   1.000
_cell.length_b   1.000
_cell.length_c   1.000
_cell.angle_alpha   90.00
_cell.angle_beta   90.00
_cell.angle_gamma   90.00
#
_symmetry.space_group_name_H-M   'P 1'
#
loop_
_entity.id
_entity.type
_entity.pdbx_description
1 polymer ?
#
loop_
_entity_poly.entity_id
_entity_poly.type
_entity_poly.pdbx_seq_one_letter_code
_entity_poly.pdbx_strand_id
1 'polypeptide(L)'
;MTTAMSVFDALPARLQDPVVLTAPFLILLIVLEWIAARKLLTTSAPAADDSRNAPGAHFGPDTIASLSTGLVSLVTGATWKTIAAIGYAAIYTYVAPWHLSPHQWYTWVIAVLGLDLIYCVDHRIAHRVRLIWAAHQPHHSSEYFNLATAVRVEWNKSGEIIMFAILPLLGVPPWVVFFSWSINLTYQFWVHTERIGKLPRWYEYLFNTPSHHRVHHGMDQMYLDKNFGGILII
;
A
#
# COMPACT_ATOMS: atom_id res chain seq x y z
N MET A 1 8.93 13.49 -40.17
CA MET A 1 9.38 13.04 -38.84
C MET A 1 8.60 11.78 -38.50
N THR A 2 9.25 10.63 -38.58
CA THR A 2 8.71 9.35 -38.10
C THR A 2 8.71 9.40 -36.57
N THR A 3 7.52 9.57 -35.98
CA THR A 3 7.33 9.29 -34.55
C THR A 3 7.63 7.81 -34.37
N ALA A 4 8.75 7.49 -33.73
CA ALA A 4 9.00 6.13 -33.28
C ALA A 4 7.82 5.76 -32.37
N MET A 5 7.00 4.80 -32.79
CA MET A 5 5.99 4.21 -31.91
C MET A 5 6.72 3.76 -30.65
N SER A 6 6.32 4.29 -29.50
CA SER A 6 6.88 3.81 -28.26
C SER A 6 6.44 2.35 -28.08
N VAL A 7 7.24 1.54 -27.40
CA VAL A 7 6.84 0.15 -27.06
C VAL A 7 5.49 0.12 -26.34
N PHE A 8 5.12 1.22 -25.67
CA PHE A 8 3.85 1.42 -25.01
C PHE A 8 2.66 1.52 -25.99
N ASP A 9 2.85 2.17 -27.13
CA ASP A 9 1.81 2.32 -28.17
C ASP A 9 1.54 0.99 -28.91
N ALA A 10 2.46 0.03 -28.82
CA ALA A 10 2.33 -1.30 -29.39
C ALA A 10 1.56 -2.29 -28.50
N LEU A 11 1.28 -1.93 -27.23
CA LEU A 11 0.51 -2.77 -26.33
C LEU A 11 -0.99 -2.73 -26.68
N PRO A 12 -1.74 -3.84 -26.53
CA PRO A 12 -3.19 -3.83 -26.57
C PRO A 12 -3.77 -2.73 -25.67
N ALA A 13 -4.85 -2.05 -26.08
CA ALA A 13 -5.41 -0.90 -25.37
C ALA A 13 -5.71 -1.15 -23.87
N ARG A 14 -6.01 -2.40 -23.49
CA ARG A 14 -6.21 -2.80 -22.08
C ARG A 14 -4.92 -2.84 -21.24
N LEU A 15 -3.77 -3.03 -21.87
CA LEU A 15 -2.44 -3.03 -21.24
C LEU A 15 -1.77 -1.65 -21.26
N GLN A 16 -2.41 -0.65 -21.88
CA GLN A 16 -2.00 0.75 -21.79
C GLN A 16 -2.51 1.42 -20.49
N ASP A 17 -3.37 0.74 -19.73
CA ASP A 17 -3.77 1.17 -18.40
C ASP A 17 -2.70 0.74 -17.37
N PRO A 18 -1.95 1.68 -16.77
CA PRO A 18 -0.92 1.36 -15.79
C PRO A 18 -1.47 0.60 -14.56
N VAL A 19 -2.76 0.77 -14.24
CA VAL A 19 -3.42 0.05 -13.13
C VAL A 19 -3.55 -1.44 -13.47
N VAL A 20 -3.89 -1.77 -14.73
CA VAL A 20 -4.01 -3.16 -15.21
C VAL A 20 -2.64 -3.87 -15.21
N LEU A 21 -1.55 -3.13 -15.44
CA LEU A 21 -0.18 -3.66 -15.39
C LEU A 21 0.33 -3.88 -13.97
N THR A 22 -0.19 -3.14 -12.98
CA THR A 22 0.34 -3.16 -11.61
C THR A 22 0.05 -4.50 -10.92
N ALA A 23 -1.18 -5.01 -10.98
CA ALA A 23 -1.53 -6.25 -10.27
C ALA A 23 -0.73 -7.50 -10.71
N PRO A 24 -0.54 -7.79 -12.02
CA PRO A 24 0.34 -8.87 -12.47
C PRO A 24 1.79 -8.69 -12.02
N PHE A 25 2.28 -7.46 -11.97
CA PHE A 25 3.63 -7.16 -11.50
C PHE A 25 3.80 -7.42 -10.00
N LEU A 26 2.83 -7.01 -9.16
CA LEU A 26 2.86 -7.32 -7.72
C LEU A 26 2.83 -8.83 -7.46
N ILE A 27 1.98 -9.57 -8.19
CA ILE A 27 1.93 -11.03 -8.11
C ILE A 27 3.28 -11.64 -8.52
N LEU A 28 3.88 -11.16 -9.62
CA LEU A 28 5.19 -11.59 -10.05
C LEU A 28 6.24 -11.37 -8.97
N LEU A 29 6.24 -10.22 -8.29
CA LEU A 29 7.17 -9.92 -7.19
C LEU A 29 6.98 -10.88 -6.00
N ILE A 30 5.74 -11.20 -5.63
CA ILE A 30 5.46 -12.20 -4.58
C ILE A 30 6.03 -13.57 -4.99
N VAL A 31 5.80 -13.99 -6.24
CA VAL A 31 6.32 -15.27 -6.77
C VAL A 31 7.85 -15.28 -6.77
N LEU A 32 8.49 -14.19 -7.19
CA LEU A 32 9.95 -14.08 -7.20
C LEU A 32 10.53 -14.12 -5.79
N GLU A 33 9.93 -13.41 -4.82
CA GLU A 33 10.36 -13.46 -3.43
C GLU A 33 10.17 -14.87 -2.85
N TRP A 34 9.07 -15.55 -3.17
CA TRP A 34 8.81 -16.93 -2.75
C TRP A 34 9.86 -17.91 -3.31
N ILE A 35 10.20 -17.81 -4.60
CA ILE A 35 11.25 -18.63 -5.23
C ILE A 35 12.61 -18.34 -4.57
N ALA A 36 12.94 -17.06 -4.36
CA ALA A 36 14.18 -16.65 -3.72
C ALA A 36 14.26 -17.17 -2.29
N ALA A 37 13.18 -17.04 -1.50
CA ALA A 37 13.09 -17.57 -0.15
C ALA A 37 13.33 -19.09 -0.13
N ARG A 38 12.70 -19.85 -1.04
CA ARG A 38 12.92 -21.31 -1.12
C ARG A 38 14.38 -21.69 -1.41
N LYS A 39 15.09 -20.94 -2.25
CA LYS A 39 16.50 -21.22 -2.60
C LYS A 39 17.50 -20.75 -1.55
N LEU A 40 17.24 -19.60 -0.91
CA LEU A 40 18.14 -18.99 0.07
C LEU A 40 17.99 -19.61 1.47
N LEU A 41 16.79 -20.09 1.81
CA LEU A 41 16.54 -20.79 3.06
C LEU A 41 17.08 -22.22 3.06
N THR A 42 17.29 -22.84 1.90
CA THR A 42 18.00 -24.12 1.78
C THR A 42 19.52 -24.00 1.95
N THR A 43 20.09 -22.80 1.84
CA THR A 43 21.55 -22.54 1.94
C THR A 43 21.98 -21.95 3.28
N SER A 44 21.05 -21.41 4.06
CA SER A 44 21.31 -20.91 5.41
C SER A 44 21.05 -22.05 6.40
N ALA A 45 22.06 -22.48 7.15
CA ALA A 45 21.93 -23.55 8.15
C ALA A 45 20.74 -23.29 9.08
N PRO A 46 20.00 -24.33 9.53
CA PRO A 46 18.88 -24.14 10.44
C PRO A 46 19.39 -23.44 11.70
N ALA A 47 18.85 -22.27 11.99
CA ALA A 47 19.03 -21.65 13.30
C ALA A 47 18.51 -22.65 14.33
N ALA A 48 19.36 -22.96 15.30
CA ALA A 48 19.06 -23.90 16.37
C ALA A 48 17.81 -23.44 17.14
N ASP A 49 16.93 -24.39 17.41
CA ASP A 49 15.89 -24.34 18.44
C ASP A 49 14.82 -23.24 18.33
N ASP A 50 14.27 -23.02 17.14
CA ASP A 50 12.97 -22.35 17.03
C ASP A 50 12.06 -23.14 16.08
N SER A 51 10.84 -23.43 16.53
CA SER A 51 9.83 -24.15 15.74
C SER A 51 9.24 -23.33 14.59
N ARG A 52 9.74 -22.09 14.41
CA ARG A 52 9.30 -21.11 13.41
C ARG A 52 10.19 -21.14 12.18
N ASN A 53 9.57 -20.98 11.00
CA ASN A 53 10.34 -20.84 9.76
C ASN A 53 11.18 -19.56 9.80
N ALA A 54 12.27 -19.53 9.02
CA ALA A 54 13.19 -18.41 8.97
C ALA A 54 12.51 -17.06 8.64
N PRO A 55 13.08 -15.92 9.09
CA PRO A 55 12.62 -14.59 8.73
C PRO A 55 12.42 -14.42 7.20
N GLY A 56 11.28 -13.85 6.82
CA GLY A 56 10.86 -13.63 5.44
C GLY A 56 10.58 -14.93 4.68
N ALA A 57 10.30 -16.03 5.39
CA ALA A 57 9.78 -17.25 4.80
C ALA A 57 8.32 -17.10 4.40
N HIS A 58 7.90 -17.96 3.48
CA HIS A 58 6.52 -18.06 3.04
C HIS A 58 5.92 -19.37 3.56
N PHE A 59 5.09 -19.28 4.60
CA PHE A 59 4.33 -20.41 5.11
C PHE A 59 3.00 -20.53 4.36
N GLY A 60 2.78 -21.67 3.68
CA GLY A 60 1.67 -21.85 2.74
C GLY A 60 0.29 -21.39 3.25
N PRO A 61 -0.16 -21.87 4.43
CA PRO A 61 -1.44 -21.44 5.01
C PRO A 61 -1.53 -19.92 5.24
N ASP A 62 -0.48 -19.28 5.74
CA ASP A 62 -0.47 -17.83 5.97
C ASP A 62 -0.45 -17.04 4.66
N THR A 63 0.32 -17.50 3.66
CA THR A 63 0.31 -16.92 2.30
C THR A 63 -1.09 -17.04 1.67
N ILE A 64 -1.75 -18.19 1.81
CA ILE A 64 -3.12 -18.39 1.31
C ILE A 64 -4.09 -17.42 2.00
N ALA A 65 -4.02 -17.28 3.33
CA ALA A 65 -4.85 -16.33 4.07
C ALA A 65 -4.65 -14.89 3.60
N SER A 66 -3.39 -14.48 3.38
CA SER A 66 -3.03 -13.17 2.84
C SER A 66 -3.60 -12.93 1.44
N LEU A 67 -3.49 -13.92 0.54
CA LEU A 67 -4.05 -13.82 -0.81
C LEU A 67 -5.59 -13.83 -0.81
N SER A 68 -6.22 -14.65 0.04
CA SER A 68 -7.68 -14.72 0.14
C SER A 68 -8.28 -13.42 0.67
N THR A 69 -7.69 -12.83 1.72
CA THR A 69 -8.12 -11.51 2.22
C THR A 69 -7.87 -10.41 1.19
N GLY A 70 -6.73 -10.43 0.50
CA GLY A 70 -6.45 -9.53 -0.61
C GLY A 70 -7.48 -9.62 -1.74
N LEU A 71 -7.93 -10.82 -2.11
CA LEU A 71 -8.98 -11.01 -3.13
C LEU A 71 -10.32 -10.41 -2.68
N VAL A 72 -10.73 -10.66 -1.43
CA VAL A 72 -11.95 -10.05 -0.86
C VAL A 72 -11.82 -8.53 -0.88
N SER A 73 -10.67 -8.02 -0.44
CA SER A 73 -10.36 -6.59 -0.36
C SER A 73 -10.32 -5.90 -1.73
N LEU A 74 -9.93 -6.61 -2.78
CA LEU A 74 -9.99 -6.12 -4.16
C LEU A 74 -11.43 -5.89 -4.60
N VAL A 75 -12.31 -6.87 -4.35
CA VAL A 75 -13.73 -6.80 -4.72
C VAL A 75 -14.45 -5.71 -3.92
N THR A 76 -14.32 -5.71 -2.59
CA THR A 76 -14.96 -4.70 -1.75
C THR A 76 -14.35 -3.32 -1.98
N GLY A 77 -13.03 -3.23 -2.21
CA GLY A 77 -12.33 -2.00 -2.53
C GLY A 77 -12.80 -1.36 -3.82
N ALA A 78 -13.12 -2.15 -4.86
CA ALA A 78 -13.70 -1.63 -6.09
C ALA A 78 -15.07 -0.97 -5.85
N THR A 79 -15.92 -1.59 -5.01
CA THR A 79 -17.20 -1.02 -4.60
C THR A 79 -17.01 0.30 -3.85
N TRP A 80 -16.14 0.33 -2.83
CA TRP A 80 -15.87 1.54 -2.06
C TRP A 80 -15.27 2.65 -2.93
N LYS A 81 -14.34 2.34 -3.83
CA LYS A 81 -13.75 3.31 -4.77
C LYS A 81 -14.78 3.85 -5.76
N THR A 82 -15.77 3.05 -6.17
CA THR A 82 -16.87 3.52 -7.02
C THR A 82 -17.77 4.50 -6.28
N ILE A 83 -18.14 4.19 -5.03
CA ILE A 83 -18.89 5.10 -4.16
C ILE A 83 -18.12 6.40 -3.94
N ALA A 84 -16.83 6.28 -3.61
CA ALA A 84 -15.94 7.42 -3.44
C ALA A 84 -15.81 8.25 -4.72
N ALA A 85 -15.76 7.64 -5.91
CA ALA A 85 -15.66 8.37 -7.16
C ALA A 85 -16.87 9.28 -7.41
N ILE A 86 -18.08 8.77 -7.15
CA ILE A 86 -19.32 9.54 -7.24
C ILE A 86 -19.34 10.65 -6.19
N GLY A 87 -19.05 10.30 -4.92
CA GLY A 87 -19.03 11.25 -3.81
C GLY A 87 -18.01 12.37 -3.99
N TYR A 88 -16.78 12.02 -4.40
CA TYR A 88 -15.70 12.98 -4.65
C TYR A 88 -16.00 13.86 -5.84
N ALA A 89 -16.61 13.33 -6.92
CA ALA A 89 -17.05 14.16 -8.03
C ALA A 89 -18.12 15.18 -7.60
N ALA A 90 -19.08 14.77 -6.77
CA ALA A 90 -20.09 15.67 -6.23
C ALA A 90 -19.47 16.74 -5.31
N ILE A 91 -18.61 16.32 -4.39
CA ILE A 91 -17.86 17.23 -3.49
C ILE A 91 -17.05 18.24 -4.29
N TYR A 92 -16.24 17.76 -5.24
CA TYR A 92 -15.41 18.61 -6.08
C TYR A 92 -16.25 19.59 -6.89
N THR A 93 -17.36 19.15 -7.48
CA THR A 93 -18.17 20.00 -8.38
C THR A 93 -19.02 21.02 -7.64
N TYR A 94 -19.63 20.63 -6.51
CA TYR A 94 -20.68 21.42 -5.86
C TYR A 94 -20.29 22.01 -4.51
N VAL A 95 -19.22 21.52 -3.87
CA VAL A 95 -18.85 21.90 -2.50
C VAL A 95 -17.47 22.54 -2.44
N ALA A 96 -16.52 22.09 -3.25
CA ALA A 96 -15.17 22.62 -3.24
C ALA A 96 -15.17 24.13 -3.57
N PRO A 97 -14.55 24.98 -2.74
CA PRO A 97 -14.55 26.43 -2.94
C PRO A 97 -13.68 26.89 -4.11
N TRP A 98 -12.76 26.03 -4.58
CA TRP A 98 -11.90 26.26 -5.73
C TRP A 98 -11.46 24.93 -6.36
N HIS A 99 -10.83 25.00 -7.53
CA HIS A 99 -10.39 23.84 -8.31
C HIS A 99 -8.91 23.98 -8.69
N LEU A 100 -8.09 23.02 -8.26
CA LEU A 100 -6.67 22.95 -8.59
C LEU A 100 -6.50 22.30 -9.96
N SER A 101 -5.70 22.93 -10.82
CA SER A 101 -5.40 22.38 -12.13
C SER A 101 -4.39 21.22 -12.04
N PRO A 102 -4.67 20.04 -12.64
CA PRO A 102 -3.72 18.93 -12.67
C PRO A 102 -2.49 19.19 -13.56
N HIS A 103 -2.50 20.26 -14.35
CA HIS A 103 -1.34 20.70 -15.13
C HIS A 103 -0.29 21.41 -14.28
N GLN A 104 -0.62 21.74 -13.03
CA GLN A 104 0.29 22.42 -12.12
C GLN A 104 0.97 21.41 -11.19
N TRP A 105 2.30 21.50 -11.08
CA TRP A 105 3.10 20.56 -10.29
C TRP A 105 2.69 20.53 -8.81
N TYR A 106 2.29 21.67 -8.25
CA TYR A 106 1.90 21.76 -6.84
C TYR A 106 0.62 20.97 -6.53
N THR A 107 -0.28 20.77 -7.51
CA THR A 107 -1.48 19.95 -7.32
C THR A 107 -1.10 18.51 -7.00
N TRP A 108 -0.07 17.98 -7.67
CA TRP A 108 0.46 16.64 -7.43
C TRP A 108 1.18 16.53 -6.09
N VAL A 109 1.94 17.56 -5.71
CA VAL A 109 2.61 17.59 -4.39
C VAL A 109 1.57 17.62 -3.27
N ILE A 110 0.55 18.47 -3.38
CA ILE A 110 -0.58 18.52 -2.43
C ILE A 110 -1.29 17.17 -2.38
N ALA A 111 -1.56 16.55 -3.53
CA ALA A 111 -2.28 15.28 -3.59
C ALA A 111 -1.48 14.13 -2.96
N VAL A 112 -0.20 13.96 -3.31
CA VAL A 112 0.63 12.85 -2.79
C VAL A 112 0.95 13.04 -1.31
N LEU A 113 1.43 14.23 -0.91
CA LEU A 113 1.78 14.50 0.49
C LEU A 113 0.53 14.58 1.38
N GLY A 114 -0.53 15.22 0.88
CA GLY A 114 -1.80 15.30 1.59
C GLY A 114 -2.43 13.93 1.77
N LEU A 115 -2.38 13.07 0.75
CA LEU A 115 -2.88 11.71 0.88
C LEU A 115 -2.05 10.89 1.87
N ASP A 116 -0.72 10.99 1.84
CA ASP A 116 0.14 10.27 2.80
C ASP A 116 -0.08 10.72 4.24
N LEU A 117 -0.29 12.03 4.46
CA LEU A 117 -0.64 12.57 5.76
C LEU A 117 -2.01 12.08 6.22
N ILE A 118 -3.04 12.13 5.36
CA ILE A 118 -4.38 11.65 5.70
C ILE A 118 -4.33 10.14 5.99
N TYR A 119 -3.58 9.38 5.20
CA TYR A 119 -3.34 7.95 5.42
C TYR A 119 -2.70 7.73 6.79
N CYS A 120 -1.65 8.47 7.15
CA CYS A 120 -1.02 8.38 8.48
C CYS A 120 -2.01 8.61 9.62
N VAL A 121 -2.92 9.57 9.46
CA VAL A 121 -3.97 9.83 10.46
C VAL A 121 -5.00 8.70 10.51
N ASP A 122 -5.52 8.25 9.37
CA ASP A 122 -6.48 7.13 9.28
C ASP A 122 -5.89 5.85 9.88
N HIS A 123 -4.65 5.56 9.51
CA HIS A 123 -3.90 4.41 9.98
C HIS A 123 -3.68 4.49 11.50
N ARG A 124 -3.28 5.65 12.03
CA ARG A 124 -3.19 5.86 13.48
C ARG A 124 -4.54 5.65 14.17
N ILE A 125 -5.63 6.14 13.58
CA ILE A 125 -6.99 5.91 14.09
C ILE A 125 -7.30 4.40 14.09
N ALA A 126 -6.92 3.67 13.05
CA ALA A 126 -7.10 2.23 12.96
C ALA A 126 -6.38 1.47 14.07
N HIS A 127 -5.20 1.93 14.51
CA HIS A 127 -4.49 1.34 15.65
C HIS A 127 -5.05 1.75 17.02
N ARG A 128 -5.78 2.87 17.11
CA ARG A 128 -6.26 3.44 18.39
C ARG A 128 -7.73 3.19 18.68
N VAL A 129 -8.57 3.05 17.65
CA VAL A 129 -10.03 2.91 17.78
C VAL A 129 -10.43 1.46 17.52
N ARG A 130 -10.94 0.77 18.55
CA ARG A 130 -11.24 -0.67 18.53
C ARG A 130 -12.11 -1.12 17.35
N LEU A 131 -13.09 -0.30 16.94
CA LEU A 131 -13.96 -0.59 15.82
C LEU A 131 -13.20 -0.61 14.48
N ILE A 132 -12.28 0.33 14.30
CA ILE A 132 -11.50 0.47 13.06
C ILE A 132 -10.33 -0.53 13.09
N TRP A 133 -9.74 -0.77 14.28
CA TRP A 133 -8.80 -1.86 14.51
C TRP A 133 -9.36 -3.22 14.10
N ALA A 134 -10.63 -3.50 14.37
CA ALA A 134 -11.23 -4.77 13.96
C ALA A 134 -11.17 -5.02 12.44
N ALA A 135 -11.19 -3.95 11.63
CA ALA A 135 -11.01 -4.04 10.20
C ALA A 135 -9.54 -4.17 9.79
N HIS A 136 -8.64 -3.48 10.49
CA HIS A 136 -7.21 -3.36 10.16
C HIS A 136 -6.33 -4.47 10.75
N GLN A 137 -6.68 -5.05 11.91
CA GLN A 137 -5.96 -6.15 12.56
C GLN A 137 -5.64 -7.36 11.66
N PRO A 138 -6.47 -7.75 10.65
CA PRO A 138 -6.12 -8.84 9.76
C PRO A 138 -4.79 -8.58 9.06
N HIS A 139 -4.47 -7.31 8.73
CA HIS A 139 -3.20 -6.91 8.16
C HIS A 139 -2.00 -7.23 9.07
N HIS A 140 -2.15 -6.96 10.37
CA HIS A 140 -1.14 -7.19 11.39
C HIS A 140 -1.06 -8.63 11.92
N SER A 141 -1.93 -9.52 11.47
CA SER A 141 -2.03 -10.88 12.04
C SER A 141 -1.26 -11.96 11.27
N SER A 142 -0.46 -11.58 10.27
CA SER A 142 0.49 -12.52 9.66
C SER A 142 1.68 -12.73 10.60
N GLU A 143 2.02 -13.99 10.83
CA GLU A 143 3.22 -14.36 11.61
C GLU A 143 4.51 -14.31 10.76
N TYR A 144 4.40 -14.06 9.45
CA TYR A 144 5.51 -14.05 8.50
C TYR A 144 5.51 -12.75 7.69
N PHE A 145 6.46 -11.86 7.94
CA PHE A 145 6.52 -10.58 7.26
C PHE A 145 7.21 -10.71 5.88
N ASN A 146 6.42 -10.69 4.81
CA ASN A 146 6.90 -10.85 3.43
C ASN A 146 5.95 -10.12 2.44
N LEU A 147 6.24 -10.14 1.14
CA LEU A 147 5.44 -9.37 0.17
C LEU A 147 3.98 -9.86 0.06
N ALA A 148 3.66 -11.08 0.50
CA ALA A 148 2.27 -11.51 0.58
C ALA A 148 1.52 -10.77 1.71
N THR A 149 2.20 -10.38 2.79
CA THR A 149 1.61 -9.56 3.87
C THR A 149 1.11 -8.22 3.34
N ALA A 150 1.76 -7.63 2.33
CA ALA A 150 1.32 -6.37 1.71
C ALA A 150 -0.10 -6.44 1.13
N VAL A 151 -0.53 -7.61 0.68
CA VAL A 151 -1.87 -7.81 0.10
C VAL A 151 -2.88 -8.35 1.10
N ARG A 152 -2.47 -8.59 2.35
CA ARG A 152 -3.34 -8.95 3.47
C ARG A 152 -4.00 -7.68 4.00
N VAL A 153 -4.95 -7.14 3.25
CA VAL A 153 -5.55 -5.82 3.52
C VAL A 153 -7.01 -5.92 3.94
N GLU A 154 -7.48 -4.93 4.68
CA GLU A 154 -8.84 -4.80 5.19
C GLU A 154 -9.89 -4.79 4.08
N TRP A 155 -11.03 -5.43 4.35
CA TRP A 155 -12.16 -5.50 3.42
C TRP A 155 -13.04 -4.24 3.49
N ASN A 156 -13.10 -3.58 4.65
CA ASN A 156 -13.87 -2.36 4.85
C ASN A 156 -12.97 -1.13 4.73
N LYS A 157 -13.18 -0.33 3.68
CA LYS A 157 -12.43 0.91 3.42
C LYS A 157 -13.26 2.18 3.65
N SER A 158 -14.36 2.07 4.40
CA SER A 158 -15.28 3.19 4.60
C SER A 158 -14.62 4.38 5.31
N GLY A 159 -13.73 4.13 6.28
CA GLY A 159 -12.97 5.19 6.97
C GLY A 159 -12.07 5.95 6.02
N GLU A 160 -11.23 5.22 5.29
CA GLU A 160 -10.28 5.74 4.29
C GLU A 160 -10.98 6.62 3.24
N ILE A 161 -12.09 6.17 2.65
CA ILE A 161 -12.81 6.98 1.65
C ILE A 161 -13.49 8.23 2.23
N ILE A 162 -13.86 8.22 3.50
CA ILE A 162 -14.43 9.41 4.14
C ILE A 162 -13.31 10.42 4.39
N MET A 163 -12.16 9.96 4.87
CA MET A 163 -11.04 10.83 5.19
C MET A 163 -10.38 11.43 3.94
N PHE A 164 -10.21 10.65 2.86
CA PHE A 164 -9.66 11.17 1.61
C PHE A 164 -10.58 12.15 0.88
N ALA A 165 -11.85 12.28 1.28
CA ALA A 165 -12.77 13.32 0.78
C ALA A 165 -12.30 14.75 1.10
N ILE A 166 -11.35 14.93 2.02
CA ILE A 166 -10.69 16.22 2.29
C ILE A 166 -9.97 16.75 1.04
N LEU A 167 -9.35 15.89 0.24
CA LEU A 167 -8.60 16.32 -0.95
C LEU A 167 -9.49 16.95 -2.05
N PRO A 168 -10.61 16.34 -2.47
CA PRO A 168 -11.53 17.00 -3.40
C PRO A 168 -12.20 18.23 -2.78
N LEU A 169 -12.43 18.28 -1.46
CA LEU A 169 -12.86 19.51 -0.77
C LEU A 169 -11.83 20.65 -0.89
N LEU A 170 -10.53 20.33 -0.89
CA LEU A 170 -9.44 21.28 -1.13
C LEU A 170 -9.23 21.61 -2.62
N GLY A 171 -10.11 21.12 -3.49
CA GLY A 171 -10.04 21.37 -4.93
C GLY A 171 -9.11 20.44 -5.69
N VAL A 172 -8.64 19.33 -5.12
CA VAL A 172 -7.86 18.33 -5.87
C VAL A 172 -8.82 17.53 -6.78
N PRO A 173 -8.57 17.42 -8.09
CA PRO A 173 -9.43 16.64 -8.98
C PRO A 173 -9.54 15.18 -8.51
N PRO A 174 -10.75 14.57 -8.47
CA PRO A 174 -10.94 13.22 -7.94
C PRO A 174 -10.03 12.15 -8.57
N TRP A 175 -9.78 12.24 -9.88
CA TRP A 175 -8.88 11.29 -10.55
C TRP A 175 -7.42 11.42 -10.09
N VAL A 176 -6.96 12.63 -9.73
CA VAL A 176 -5.62 12.85 -9.14
C VAL A 176 -5.54 12.23 -7.76
N VAL A 177 -6.63 12.26 -6.99
CA VAL A 177 -6.73 11.58 -5.68
C VAL A 177 -6.56 10.07 -5.85
N PHE A 178 -7.32 9.43 -6.76
CA PHE A 178 -7.19 7.99 -7.00
C PHE A 178 -5.82 7.60 -7.54
N PHE A 179 -5.22 8.42 -8.39
CA PHE A 179 -3.87 8.18 -8.88
C PHE A 179 -2.83 8.27 -7.74
N SER A 180 -2.90 9.32 -6.92
CA SER A 180 -2.02 9.50 -5.76
C SER A 180 -2.20 8.37 -4.74
N TRP A 181 -3.42 7.89 -4.57
CA TRP A 181 -3.73 6.72 -3.75
C TRP A 181 -3.04 5.47 -4.30
N SER A 182 -3.05 5.29 -5.62
CA SER A 182 -2.40 4.16 -6.28
C SER A 182 -0.87 4.22 -6.13
N ILE A 183 -0.27 5.41 -6.21
CA ILE A 183 1.15 5.63 -5.88
C ILE A 183 1.44 5.20 -4.45
N ASN A 184 0.62 5.68 -3.50
CA ASN A 184 0.83 5.42 -2.08
C ASN A 184 0.72 3.92 -1.75
N LEU A 185 -0.29 3.22 -2.24
CA LEU A 185 -0.42 1.77 -2.08
C LEU A 185 0.72 0.98 -2.74
N THR A 186 1.14 1.41 -3.94
CA THR A 186 2.26 0.77 -4.64
C THR A 186 3.57 0.94 -3.87
N TYR A 187 3.79 2.11 -3.27
CA TYR A 187 4.93 2.33 -2.39
C TYR A 187 4.86 1.45 -1.15
N GLN A 188 3.70 1.36 -0.51
CA GLN A 188 3.52 0.53 0.68
C GLN A 188 3.73 -0.97 0.39
N PHE A 189 3.51 -1.44 -0.84
CA PHE A 189 3.71 -2.85 -1.16
C PHE A 189 5.14 -3.34 -0.87
N TRP A 190 6.17 -2.64 -1.38
CA TRP A 190 7.54 -3.15 -1.35
C TRP A 190 8.19 -3.06 0.04
N VAL A 191 7.66 -2.22 0.94
CA VAL A 191 8.17 -2.13 2.32
C VAL A 191 7.81 -3.35 3.17
N HIS A 192 6.94 -4.25 2.69
CA HIS A 192 6.60 -5.50 3.37
C HIS A 192 7.60 -6.62 3.06
N THR A 193 8.83 -6.51 3.55
CA THR A 193 9.79 -7.61 3.44
C THR A 193 10.83 -7.59 4.54
N GLU A 194 11.27 -8.76 4.96
CA GLU A 194 12.43 -8.92 5.85
C GLU A 194 13.75 -9.06 5.08
N ARG A 195 13.70 -9.16 3.74
CA ARG A 195 14.89 -9.37 2.90
C ARG A 195 15.77 -8.14 2.79
N ILE A 196 15.20 -6.96 3.00
CA ILE A 196 15.93 -5.69 2.98
C ILE A 196 16.14 -5.26 4.43
N GLY A 197 17.39 -5.28 4.88
CA GLY A 197 17.78 -4.91 6.25
C GLY A 197 17.52 -3.44 6.56
N LYS A 198 18.51 -2.58 6.34
CA LYS A 198 18.39 -1.12 6.44
C LYS A 198 18.91 -0.49 5.15
N LEU A 199 18.28 0.59 4.74
CA LEU A 199 18.70 1.45 3.64
C LEU A 199 19.65 2.55 4.15
N PRO A 200 20.30 3.30 3.23
CA PRO A 200 21.15 4.42 3.61
C PRO A 200 20.43 5.42 4.51
N ARG A 201 21.15 5.98 5.49
CA ARG A 201 20.58 6.83 6.55
C ARG A 201 19.73 7.99 6.04
N TRP A 202 20.10 8.59 4.91
CA TRP A 202 19.35 9.71 4.33
C TRP A 202 17.96 9.28 3.83
N TYR A 203 17.83 8.03 3.36
CA TYR A 203 16.56 7.49 2.86
C TYR A 203 15.67 7.11 4.05
N GLU A 204 16.23 6.40 5.02
CA GLU A 204 15.55 6.06 6.29
C GLU A 204 15.08 7.30 7.05
N TYR A 205 15.77 8.43 6.90
CA TYR A 205 15.35 9.66 7.58
C TYR A 205 14.10 10.31 6.99
N LEU A 206 13.79 10.04 5.71
CA LEU A 206 12.70 10.71 4.98
C LEU A 206 11.54 9.77 4.66
N PHE A 207 11.82 8.51 4.36
CA PHE A 207 10.86 7.57 3.81
C PHE A 207 10.59 6.39 4.73
N ASN A 208 9.36 5.87 4.68
CA ASN A 208 9.03 4.58 5.25
C ASN A 208 9.80 3.50 4.48
N THR A 209 10.46 2.61 5.21
CA THR A 209 11.35 1.59 4.65
C THR A 209 10.94 0.22 5.14
N PRO A 210 11.47 -0.87 4.57
CA PRO A 210 11.25 -2.20 5.12
C PRO A 210 11.62 -2.30 6.61
N SER A 211 12.67 -1.62 7.08
CA SER A 211 12.97 -1.59 8.51
C SER A 211 11.95 -0.85 9.36
N HIS A 212 11.45 0.30 8.90
CA HIS A 212 10.41 1.03 9.63
C HIS A 212 9.09 0.28 9.65
N HIS A 213 8.71 -0.31 8.53
CA HIS A 213 7.45 -1.03 8.42
C HIS A 213 7.48 -2.35 9.22
N ARG A 214 8.63 -3.03 9.35
CA ARG A 214 8.78 -4.15 10.29
C ARG A 214 8.55 -3.73 11.74
N VAL A 215 9.08 -2.58 12.14
CA VAL A 215 8.83 -2.03 13.49
C VAL A 215 7.34 -1.77 13.66
N HIS A 216 6.67 -1.19 12.66
CA HIS A 216 5.23 -0.97 12.71
C HIS A 216 4.41 -2.26 12.89
N HIS A 217 4.79 -3.33 12.20
CA HIS A 217 4.15 -4.64 12.34
C HIS A 217 4.60 -5.43 13.58
N GLY A 218 5.60 -4.93 14.32
CA GLY A 218 6.14 -5.59 15.49
C GLY A 218 5.14 -5.65 16.65
N MET A 219 5.06 -6.80 17.30
CA MET A 219 4.17 -7.02 18.45
C MET A 219 4.86 -6.82 19.82
N ASP A 220 6.19 -6.64 19.84
CA ASP A 220 6.91 -6.36 21.08
C ASP A 220 6.53 -4.97 21.62
N GLN A 221 6.50 -4.83 22.95
CA GLN A 221 6.08 -3.61 23.62
C GLN A 221 6.79 -2.33 23.12
N MET A 222 8.07 -2.43 22.74
CA MET A 222 8.85 -1.29 22.24
C MET A 222 8.45 -0.84 20.82
N TYR A 223 7.77 -1.70 20.07
CA TYR A 223 7.37 -1.50 18.68
C TYR A 223 5.89 -1.13 18.52
N LEU A 224 5.08 -1.29 19.57
CA LEU A 224 3.68 -0.90 19.56
C LEU A 224 3.50 0.59 19.24
N ASP A 225 2.51 0.88 18.40
CA ASP A 225 2.11 2.22 17.98
C ASP A 225 3.25 3.07 17.39
N LYS A 226 4.16 2.45 16.63
CA LYS A 226 5.25 3.12 15.92
C LYS A 226 4.96 3.19 14.43
N ASN A 227 5.26 4.34 13.84
CA ASN A 227 5.17 4.66 12.40
C ASN A 227 3.80 4.37 11.79
N PHE A 228 3.07 5.39 11.33
CA PHE A 228 1.78 5.18 10.65
C PHE A 228 1.81 5.63 9.18
N GLY A 229 2.94 6.17 8.70
CA GLY A 229 3.08 6.72 7.36
C GLY A 229 3.13 5.64 6.27
N GLY A 230 2.57 5.96 5.10
CA GLY A 230 2.60 5.06 3.94
C GLY A 230 3.90 5.21 3.16
N ILE A 231 4.24 6.44 2.79
CA ILE A 231 5.44 6.81 2.02
C ILE A 231 6.49 7.46 2.91
N LEU A 232 6.11 8.46 3.70
CA LEU A 232 7.05 9.21 4.55
C LEU A 232 7.14 8.57 5.94
N ILE A 233 8.29 8.77 6.59
CA ILE A 233 8.48 8.41 7.99
C ILE A 233 8.01 9.57 8.89
N ILE A 234 6.73 9.56 9.23
CA ILE A 234 6.01 10.64 9.94
C ILE A 234 5.30 10.16 11.21
#